data_AF-A0A074M785-F1
#
_entry.id   AF-A0A074M785-F1
#
_cell.length_a   1.000
_cell.length_b   1.000
_cell.length_c   1.000
_cell.angle_alpha   90.00
_cell.angle_beta   90.00
_cell.angle_gamma   90.00
#
_symmetry.space_group_name_H-M   'P 1'
#
loop_
_entity.id
_entity.type
_entity.pdbx_description
1 polymer ?
#
loop_
_entity_poly.entity_id
_entity_poly.type
_entity_poly.pdbx_seq_one_letter_code
_entity_poly.pdbx_strand_id
1 'polypeptide(L)'
;MPPIFLQFLVSLIAILALFALARAMKLGGQPKLTDKGSVAFAAGEVEDGYVAERVAIARGGDAALARNAEGRIMVIKRHGNRFAGRVLTPEAKVREEVDAIIIDCDDVRFGKVRLSIDDPGIWVDAINRL
;
A
#
# COMPACT_ATOMS: atom_id res chain seq x y z
N MET A 1 23.89 -41.19 23.04
CA MET A 1 23.55 -40.57 21.72
C MET A 1 24.78 -39.82 21.24
N PRO A 2 25.16 -39.90 19.95
CA PRO A 2 26.32 -39.17 19.45
C PRO A 2 26.12 -37.65 19.64
N PRO A 3 27.14 -36.90 20.10
CA PRO A 3 27.01 -35.48 20.45
C PRO A 3 26.45 -34.60 19.32
N ILE A 4 26.66 -35.01 18.06
CA ILE A 4 26.12 -34.35 16.87
C ILE A 4 24.58 -34.28 16.85
N PHE A 5 23.89 -35.32 17.34
CA PHE A 5 22.42 -35.36 17.34
C PHE A 5 21.82 -34.43 18.39
N LEU A 6 22.50 -34.29 19.53
CA LEU A 6 22.08 -33.36 20.58
C LEU A 6 22.25 -31.91 20.12
N GLN A 7 23.39 -31.59 19.50
CA GLN A 7 23.61 -30.27 18.92
C GLN A 7 22.59 -29.95 17.81
N PHE A 8 22.31 -30.92 16.94
CA PHE A 8 21.30 -30.77 15.89
C PHE A 8 19.91 -30.50 16.48
N LEU A 9 19.49 -31.26 17.50
CA LEU A 9 18.19 -31.08 18.13
C LEU A 9 18.06 -29.73 18.83
N VAL A 10 19.10 -29.28 19.55
CA VAL A 10 19.12 -27.96 20.19
C VAL A 10 19.06 -26.84 19.17
N SER A 11 19.85 -26.93 18.10
CA SER A 11 19.83 -25.96 17.00
C SER A 11 18.46 -25.88 16.32
N LEU A 12 17.83 -27.04 16.06
CA LEU A 12 16.50 -27.11 15.47
C LEU A 12 15.46 -26.47 16.37
N ILE A 13 15.48 -26.75 17.67
CA ILE A 13 14.57 -26.13 18.64
C ILE A 13 14.77 -24.62 18.67
N ALA A 14 16.01 -24.14 18.65
CA ALA A 14 16.30 -22.71 18.64
C ALA A 14 15.73 -22.01 17.37
N ILE A 15 15.90 -22.61 16.19
CA ILE A 15 15.35 -22.08 14.94
C ILE A 15 13.81 -22.07 14.96
N LEU A 16 13.19 -23.15 15.45
CA LEU A 16 11.74 -23.22 15.58
C LEU A 16 11.20 -22.18 16.57
N ALA A 17 11.93 -21.91 17.66
CA ALA A 17 11.57 -20.86 18.60
C ALA A 17 11.64 -19.46 17.96
N LEU A 18 12.68 -19.18 17.17
CA LEU A 18 12.79 -17.92 16.40
C LEU A 18 11.66 -17.78 15.38
N PHE A 19 11.32 -18.86 14.67
CA PHE A 19 10.21 -18.88 13.73
C PHE A 19 8.87 -18.62 14.43
N ALA A 20 8.62 -19.28 15.57
CA ALA A 20 7.42 -19.07 16.36
C ALA A 20 7.31 -17.63 16.87
N LEU A 21 8.42 -17.03 17.29
CA LEU A 21 8.49 -15.63 17.71
C LEU A 21 8.17 -14.68 16.55
N ALA A 22 8.79 -14.88 15.38
CA ALA A 22 8.52 -14.07 14.19
C ALA A 22 7.04 -14.16 13.76
N ARG A 23 6.45 -15.36 13.86
CA ARG A 23 5.03 -15.59 13.62
C ARG A 23 4.14 -14.91 14.66
N ALA A 24 4.50 -14.98 15.94
CA ALA A 24 3.77 -14.32 17.03
C ALA A 24 3.75 -12.79 16.85
N MET A 25 4.83 -12.21 16.35
CA MET A 25 4.94 -10.79 16.01
C MET A 25 4.22 -10.39 14.72
N LYS A 26 3.59 -11.34 14.00
CA LYS A 26 2.90 -11.11 12.71
C LYS A 26 3.80 -10.44 11.65
N LEU A 27 5.09 -10.76 11.67
CA LEU A 27 6.03 -10.26 10.66
C LEU A 27 5.67 -10.88 9.29
N GLY A 28 5.66 -10.03 8.25
CA GLY A 28 5.42 -10.47 6.87
C GLY A 28 3.96 -10.48 6.40
N GLY A 29 3.06 -9.80 7.12
CA GLY A 29 1.70 -9.57 6.63
C GLY A 29 1.68 -8.88 5.26
N GLN A 30 0.65 -9.19 4.47
CA GLN A 30 0.33 -8.45 3.24
C GLN A 30 -0.98 -7.71 3.48
N PRO A 31 -0.93 -6.49 4.04
CA PRO A 31 -2.14 -5.74 4.30
C PRO A 31 -2.83 -5.44 2.97
N LYS A 32 -4.16 -5.47 3.00
CA LYS A 32 -5.02 -5.15 1.86
C LYS A 32 -5.99 -4.06 2.24
N LEU A 33 -6.21 -3.14 1.31
CA LEU A 33 -7.30 -2.18 1.35
C LEU A 33 -8.54 -2.91 0.85
N THR A 34 -9.54 -3.05 1.72
CA THR A 34 -10.77 -3.81 1.46
C THR A 34 -11.99 -2.91 1.34
N ASP A 35 -11.94 -1.75 2.00
CA ASP A 35 -13.08 -0.86 2.16
C ASP A 35 -12.62 0.59 2.35
N LYS A 36 -13.58 1.51 2.26
CA LYS A 36 -13.32 2.94 2.43
C LYS A 36 -12.70 3.30 3.77
N GLY A 37 -13.07 2.61 4.85
CA GLY A 37 -12.50 2.82 6.18
C GLY A 37 -11.01 2.46 6.21
N SER A 38 -10.63 1.34 5.59
CA SER A 38 -9.22 0.95 5.46
C SER A 38 -8.37 1.97 4.68
N VAL A 39 -8.94 2.58 3.64
CA VAL A 39 -8.29 3.65 2.87
C VAL A 39 -8.18 4.94 3.68
N ALA A 40 -9.25 5.34 4.37
CA ALA A 40 -9.24 6.53 5.22
C ALA A 40 -8.24 6.41 6.37
N PHE A 41 -8.16 5.23 6.99
CA PHE A 41 -7.14 4.93 8.00
C PHE A 41 -5.73 5.02 7.42
N ALA A 42 -5.48 4.38 6.27
CA ALA A 42 -4.18 4.46 5.61
C ALA A 42 -3.81 5.89 5.18
N ALA A 43 -4.80 6.71 4.79
CA ALA A 43 -4.57 8.10 4.43
C ALA A 43 -4.20 8.96 5.66
N GLY A 44 -4.88 8.74 6.80
CA GLY A 44 -4.56 9.40 8.07
C GLY A 44 -3.16 9.06 8.58
N GLU A 45 -2.69 7.83 8.38
CA GLU A 45 -1.31 7.41 8.72
C GLU A 45 -0.25 8.07 7.81
N VAL A 46 -0.65 8.55 6.62
CA VAL A 46 0.24 9.21 5.67
C VAL A 46 0.32 10.71 5.93
N GLU A 47 -0.84 11.34 6.17
CA GLU A 47 -0.96 12.76 6.49
C GLU A 47 -2.04 12.96 7.54
N ASP A 48 -1.64 13.42 8.74
CA ASP A 48 -2.56 13.73 9.82
C ASP A 48 -3.60 14.74 9.37
N GLY A 49 -4.88 14.45 9.64
CA GLY A 49 -6.00 15.30 9.26
C GLY A 49 -6.50 15.12 7.82
N TYR A 50 -5.92 14.20 7.03
CA TYR A 50 -6.45 13.89 5.71
C TYR A 50 -7.77 13.10 5.79
N VAL A 51 -8.89 13.75 5.44
CA VAL A 51 -10.23 13.13 5.43
C VAL A 51 -10.61 12.73 4.00
N ALA A 52 -10.63 11.41 3.74
CA ALA A 52 -10.98 10.86 2.44
C ALA A 52 -12.51 10.82 2.21
N GLU A 53 -13.01 11.62 1.25
CA GLU A 53 -14.43 11.65 0.89
C GLU A 53 -14.77 10.66 -0.21
N ARG A 54 -13.94 10.62 -1.25
CA ARG A 54 -14.05 9.67 -2.37
C ARG A 54 -12.82 8.79 -2.40
N VAL A 55 -13.04 7.49 -2.59
CA VAL A 55 -11.96 6.50 -2.66
C VAL A 55 -12.15 5.60 -3.86
N ALA A 56 -11.06 5.12 -4.42
CA ALA A 56 -11.05 4.00 -5.36
C ALA A 56 -9.96 3.01 -4.93
N ILE A 57 -10.33 1.75 -4.81
CA ILE A 57 -9.45 0.68 -4.33
C ILE A 57 -9.07 -0.17 -5.52
N ALA A 58 -7.78 -0.44 -5.69
CA ALA A 58 -7.33 -1.34 -6.74
C ALA A 58 -7.91 -2.74 -6.50
N ARG A 59 -8.25 -3.47 -7.56
CA ARG A 59 -8.83 -4.83 -7.49
C ARG A 59 -8.02 -5.80 -6.62
N GLY A 60 -6.69 -5.61 -6.53
CA GLY A 60 -5.79 -6.39 -5.68
C GLY A 60 -5.75 -5.99 -4.20
N GLY A 61 -6.35 -4.85 -3.84
CA GLY A 61 -6.29 -4.24 -2.51
C GLY A 61 -4.89 -3.74 -2.13
N ASP A 62 -3.98 -3.62 -3.08
CA ASP A 62 -2.58 -3.25 -2.87
C ASP A 62 -2.31 -1.76 -3.11
N ALA A 63 -3.24 -1.04 -3.70
CA ALA A 63 -3.19 0.41 -3.89
C ALA A 63 -4.59 1.02 -3.82
N ALA A 64 -4.66 2.32 -3.56
CA ALA A 64 -5.90 3.08 -3.61
C ALA A 64 -5.64 4.54 -3.98
N LEU A 65 -6.69 5.21 -4.43
CA LEU A 65 -6.78 6.66 -4.51
C LEU A 65 -7.77 7.14 -3.48
N ALA A 66 -7.45 8.27 -2.86
CA ALA A 66 -8.32 9.00 -1.98
C ALA A 66 -8.38 10.45 -2.46
N ARG A 67 -9.56 11.07 -2.34
CA ARG A 67 -9.76 12.49 -2.60
C ARG A 67 -10.45 13.11 -1.40
N ASN A 68 -9.94 14.24 -0.92
CA ASN A 68 -10.53 15.00 0.18
C ASN A 68 -11.50 16.08 -0.33
N ALA A 69 -12.14 16.79 0.61
CA ALA A 69 -13.08 17.88 0.33
C ALA A 69 -12.46 19.05 -0.45
N GLU A 70 -11.17 19.30 -0.21
CA GLU A 70 -10.39 20.35 -0.87
C GLU A 70 -9.98 19.96 -2.30
N GLY A 71 -10.31 18.75 -2.73
CA GLY A 71 -9.99 18.22 -4.05
C GLY A 71 -8.59 17.64 -4.18
N ARG A 72 -7.76 17.66 -3.12
CA ARG A 72 -6.43 17.04 -3.09
C ARG A 72 -6.56 15.53 -3.23
N ILE A 73 -5.79 14.96 -4.15
CA ILE A 73 -5.80 13.53 -4.44
C ILE A 73 -4.57 12.91 -3.79
N MET A 74 -4.76 11.89 -2.96
CA MET A 74 -3.71 11.07 -2.41
C MET A 74 -3.70 9.71 -3.11
N VAL A 75 -2.53 9.29 -3.59
CA VAL A 75 -2.30 7.91 -4.00
C VAL A 75 -1.66 7.15 -2.86
N ILE A 76 -2.15 5.94 -2.63
CA ILE A 76 -1.70 5.04 -1.57
C ILE A 76 -1.30 3.73 -2.23
N LYS A 77 -0.14 3.19 -1.85
CA LYS A 77 0.34 1.89 -2.31
C LYS A 77 0.90 1.08 -1.15
N ARG A 78 0.83 -0.25 -1.26
CA ARG A 78 1.48 -1.14 -0.33
C ARG A 78 2.99 -1.01 -0.46
N HIS A 79 3.65 -0.85 0.67
CA HIS A 79 5.10 -0.78 0.80
C HIS A 79 5.53 -1.71 1.94
N GLY A 80 5.86 -2.96 1.60
CA GLY A 80 6.11 -4.02 2.57
C GLY A 80 4.83 -4.41 3.34
N ASN A 81 4.89 -4.38 4.67
CA ASN A 81 3.76 -4.68 5.57
C ASN A 81 2.98 -3.41 5.98
N ARG A 82 3.17 -2.29 5.29
CA ARG A 82 2.47 -1.02 5.54
C ARG A 82 2.00 -0.40 4.23
N PHE A 83 1.21 0.65 4.35
CA PHE A 83 0.87 1.51 3.22
C PHE A 83 1.74 2.76 3.27
N ALA A 84 2.13 3.23 2.09
CA ALA A 84 2.76 4.53 1.90
C ALA A 84 1.86 5.32 0.95
N GLY A 85 1.71 6.61 1.20
CA GLY A 85 0.92 7.48 0.36
C GLY A 85 1.63 8.79 0.04
N ARG A 86 1.16 9.42 -1.03
CA ARG A 86 1.60 10.73 -1.47
C ARG A 86 0.39 11.52 -1.97
N VAL A 87 0.28 12.76 -1.51
CA VAL A 87 -0.62 13.73 -2.12
C VAL A 87 0.00 14.15 -3.45
N LEU A 88 -0.80 14.06 -4.52
CA LEU A 88 -0.38 14.42 -5.86
C LEU A 88 -0.21 15.94 -5.95
N THR A 89 0.90 16.35 -6.56
CA THR A 89 1.18 17.74 -6.93
C THR A 89 0.68 18.00 -8.36
N PRO A 90 0.64 19.26 -8.81
CA PRO A 90 0.33 19.58 -10.22
C PRO A 90 1.32 18.98 -11.24
N GLU A 91 2.50 18.52 -10.78
CA GLU A 91 3.50 17.86 -11.64
C GLU A 91 3.20 16.36 -11.84
N ALA A 92 2.24 15.81 -11.08
CA ALA A 92 1.83 14.42 -11.21
C ALA A 92 1.24 14.14 -12.59
N LYS A 93 1.59 12.98 -13.16
CA LYS A 93 1.13 12.56 -14.48
C LYS A 93 0.35 11.27 -14.37
N VAL A 94 -0.75 11.18 -15.10
CA VAL A 94 -1.54 9.95 -15.22
C VAL A 94 -1.51 9.46 -16.65
N ARG A 95 -1.40 8.14 -16.81
CA ARG A 95 -1.52 7.45 -18.10
C ARG A 95 -2.53 6.34 -17.97
N GLU A 96 -3.45 6.27 -18.92
CA GLU A 96 -4.37 5.15 -19.03
C GLU A 96 -3.71 4.00 -19.82
N GLU A 97 -3.85 2.79 -19.30
CA GLU A 97 -3.52 1.53 -19.97
C GLU A 97 -4.76 0.64 -20.04
N VAL A 98 -4.68 -0.44 -20.81
CA VAL A 98 -5.84 -1.32 -21.14
C VAL A 98 -6.63 -1.81 -19.91
N ASP A 99 -5.97 -2.04 -18.77
CA ASP A 99 -6.59 -2.61 -17.56
C ASP A 99 -6.19 -1.87 -16.26
N ALA A 100 -5.54 -0.72 -16.39
CA ALA A 100 -5.04 0.03 -15.24
C ALA A 100 -4.72 1.48 -15.61
N ILE A 101 -4.65 2.35 -14.60
CA ILE A 101 -4.02 3.66 -14.71
C ILE A 101 -2.63 3.61 -14.06
N ILE A 102 -1.67 4.29 -14.67
CA ILE A 102 -0.35 4.51 -14.10
C ILE A 102 -0.26 5.96 -13.68
N ILE A 103 0.03 6.18 -12.40
CA ILE A 103 0.21 7.49 -11.80
C ILE A 103 1.68 7.67 -11.47
N ASP A 104 2.28 8.71 -12.04
CA ASP A 104 3.59 9.21 -11.70
C ASP A 104 3.41 10.37 -10.71
N CYS A 105 3.98 10.23 -9.51
CA CYS A 105 3.80 11.20 -8.44
C CYS A 105 4.86 12.31 -8.45
N ASP A 106 5.73 12.31 -9.47
CA ASP A 106 6.89 13.21 -9.57
C ASP A 106 7.88 13.10 -8.38
N ASP A 107 7.79 12.01 -7.62
CA ASP A 107 8.71 11.67 -6.53
C ASP A 107 9.48 10.40 -6.92
N VAL A 108 10.77 10.54 -7.22
CA VAL A 108 11.67 9.44 -7.62
C VAL A 108 11.68 8.31 -6.58
N ARG A 109 11.52 8.62 -5.29
CA ARG A 109 11.53 7.62 -4.22
C ARG A 109 10.21 6.89 -4.12
N PHE A 110 9.11 7.56 -4.43
CA PHE A 110 7.78 6.95 -4.44
C PHE A 110 7.54 6.17 -5.73
N GLY A 111 8.07 6.62 -6.86
CA GLY A 111 7.93 5.97 -8.15
C GLY A 111 6.49 5.92 -8.65
N LYS A 112 6.28 5.10 -9.69
CA LYS A 112 4.99 4.98 -10.38
C LYS A 112 4.08 3.98 -9.69
N VAL A 113 2.78 4.29 -9.63
CA VAL A 113 1.75 3.40 -9.09
C VAL A 113 0.82 2.94 -10.19
N ARG A 114 0.68 1.63 -10.34
CA ARG A 114 -0.30 1.01 -11.23
C ARG A 114 -1.56 0.70 -10.42
N LEU A 115 -2.72 1.20 -10.84
CA LEU A 115 -4.01 0.94 -10.21
C LEU A 115 -4.99 0.37 -11.23
N SER A 116 -5.47 -0.85 -11.00
CA SER A 116 -6.63 -1.40 -11.70
C SER A 116 -7.86 -1.13 -10.84
N ILE A 117 -8.62 -0.10 -11.17
CA ILE A 117 -9.79 0.39 -10.44
C ILE A 117 -11.00 0.41 -11.35
N ASP A 118 -12.18 0.38 -10.75
CA ASP A 118 -13.42 0.66 -11.48
C ASP A 118 -13.50 2.17 -11.79
N ASP A 119 -14.02 2.51 -12.96
CA ASP A 119 -14.17 3.89 -13.47
C ASP A 119 -12.86 4.73 -13.47
N PRO A 120 -11.80 4.30 -14.16
CA PRO A 120 -10.52 5.01 -14.19
C PRO A 120 -10.63 6.44 -14.75
N GLY A 121 -11.55 6.69 -15.68
CA GLY A 121 -11.73 7.99 -16.34
C GLY A 121 -11.99 9.15 -15.37
N ILE A 122 -12.80 8.93 -14.32
CA ILE A 122 -13.08 9.97 -13.30
C ILE A 122 -11.79 10.43 -12.61
N TRP A 123 -10.87 9.50 -12.36
CA TRP A 123 -9.60 9.77 -11.70
C TRP A 123 -8.57 10.36 -12.65
N VAL A 124 -8.52 9.88 -13.89
CA VAL A 124 -7.67 10.47 -14.95
C VAL A 124 -8.00 11.95 -15.13
N ASP A 125 -9.29 12.27 -15.28
CA ASP A 125 -9.76 13.64 -15.44
C ASP A 125 -9.54 14.49 -14.19
N ALA A 126 -9.61 13.90 -13.00
CA ALA A 126 -9.36 14.62 -11.75
C ALA A 126 -7.87 14.94 -11.57
N ILE A 127 -6.98 14.02 -11.93
CA ILE A 127 -5.52 14.21 -11.83
C ILE A 127 -5.03 15.21 -12.88
N ASN A 128 -5.55 15.13 -14.12
CA ASN A 128 -5.20 16.08 -15.18
C ASN A 128 -5.67 17.53 -14.92
N ARG A 129 -6.50 17.75 -13.89
CA ARG A 129 -7.03 19.07 -13.49
C ARG A 129 -6.38 19.64 -12.23
N LEU A 130 -5.40 18.95 -11.64
CA LEU A 130 -4.60 19.46 -10.52
C LEU A 130 -3.76 20.66 -10.96
#